data_AF-A0A3D2X9I9-F1
#
_entry.id   AF-A0A3D2X9I9-F1
#
_cell.length_a   1.000
_cell.length_b   1.000
_cell.length_c   1.000
_cell.angle_alpha   90.00
_cell.angle_beta   90.00
_cell.angle_gamma   90.00
#
_symmetry.space_group_name_H-M   'P 1'
#
loop_
_entity.id
_entity.type
_entity.pdbx_description
1 polymer ?
#
loop_
_entity_poly.entity_id
_entity_poly.type
_entity_poly.pdbx_seq_one_letter_code
_entity_poly.pdbx_strand_id
1 'polypeptide(L)'
;MLYFTGVFLNFDMGVIRQGIAIAFGLFSIKYILERSFKKFIITILLGALFHVSILVFIPLYVLSYKQLSRKLIYITTFSTLVISILMCGDLLVKIINLVPAGMIKEKLLFYAALYTGGGTISIIKRILFLVFFVEFYKRKQIDDKKSLIFLNGYFLSIIVMALFSSIDIIGGRGSIGLYFLQIFIFPTIMKNINTKIFRVILLGVLILMSIYTMKGIIDYGGISNQPYIPYRSILSVF
;
A
#
# COMPACT_ATOMS: atom_id res chain seq x y z
N MET A 1 13.59 -5.86 -8.61
CA MET A 1 13.88 -4.52 -8.04
C MET A 1 12.78 -4.02 -7.14
N LEU A 2 11.58 -3.67 -7.63
CA LEU A 2 10.50 -3.16 -6.77
C LEU A 2 10.09 -4.09 -5.63
N TYR A 3 10.01 -5.41 -5.87
CA TYR A 3 9.79 -6.39 -4.81
C TYR A 3 10.94 -6.40 -3.79
N PHE A 4 12.18 -6.44 -4.27
CA PHE A 4 13.36 -6.52 -3.42
C PHE A 4 13.49 -5.30 -2.49
N THR A 5 13.31 -4.10 -3.02
CA THR A 5 13.48 -2.85 -2.25
C THR A 5 12.23 -2.50 -1.45
N GLY A 6 11.05 -2.68 -2.03
CA GLY A 6 9.78 -2.33 -1.40
C GLY A 6 9.29 -3.35 -0.39
N VAL A 7 9.40 -4.65 -0.70
CA VAL A 7 8.83 -5.74 0.12
C VAL A 7 9.92 -6.44 0.93
N PHE A 8 10.95 -6.97 0.28
CA PHE A 8 11.94 -7.81 0.94
C PHE A 8 12.79 -7.05 1.98
N LEU A 9 13.45 -5.96 1.58
CA LEU A 9 14.32 -5.19 2.50
C LEU A 9 13.51 -4.48 3.61
N ASN A 10 12.35 -3.90 3.27
CA ASN A 10 11.54 -3.15 4.24
C ASN A 10 10.74 -4.06 5.19
N PHE A 11 10.12 -5.12 4.68
CA PHE A 11 9.14 -5.90 5.43
C PHE A 11 9.67 -7.28 5.78
N ASP A 12 10.22 -8.04 4.85
CA ASP A 12 10.72 -9.38 5.17
C ASP A 12 11.91 -9.30 6.14
N MET A 13 12.78 -8.29 5.99
CA MET A 13 13.91 -8.05 6.87
C MET A 13 13.67 -7.01 7.97
N GLY A 14 12.76 -6.04 7.77
CA GLY A 14 12.51 -4.95 8.73
C GLY A 14 11.28 -5.12 9.62
N VAL A 15 10.17 -5.64 9.09
CA VAL A 15 8.88 -5.79 9.80
C VAL A 15 8.23 -7.13 9.43
N ILE A 16 8.88 -8.23 9.79
CA ILE A 16 8.58 -9.58 9.26
C ILE A 16 7.10 -10.00 9.40
N ARG A 17 6.44 -9.64 10.51
CA ARG A 17 5.01 -9.92 10.73
C ARG A 17 4.12 -9.27 9.67
N GLN A 18 4.44 -8.04 9.27
CA GLN A 18 3.70 -7.33 8.24
C GLN A 18 4.01 -7.88 6.85
N GLY A 19 5.25 -8.30 6.59
CA GLY A 19 5.64 -9.00 5.35
C GLY A 19 4.84 -10.29 5.13
N ILE A 20 4.76 -11.15 6.16
CA ILE A 20 3.96 -12.38 6.14
C ILE A 20 2.48 -12.07 5.84
N ALA A 21 1.90 -11.08 6.53
CA ALA A 21 0.51 -10.70 6.29
C ALA A 21 0.27 -10.23 4.85
N ILE A 22 1.19 -9.44 4.27
CA ILE A 22 1.13 -9.02 2.86
C ILE A 22 1.19 -10.23 1.94
N ALA A 23 2.03 -11.23 2.20
CA ALA A 23 2.09 -12.46 1.43
C ALA A 23 0.74 -13.20 1.43
N PHE A 24 0.05 -13.29 2.58
CA PHE A 24 -1.33 -13.79 2.64
C PHE A 24 -2.29 -12.98 1.78
N GLY A 25 -2.21 -11.64 1.80
CA GLY A 25 -3.03 -10.77 0.95
C GLY A 25 -2.80 -10.99 -0.53
N LEU A 26 -1.53 -11.07 -0.96
CA LEU A 26 -1.18 -11.35 -2.34
C LEU A 26 -1.65 -12.75 -2.77
N PHE A 27 -1.48 -13.76 -1.90
CA PHE A 27 -1.97 -15.11 -2.14
C PHE A 27 -3.50 -15.16 -2.24
N SER A 28 -4.21 -14.32 -1.47
CA SER A 28 -5.68 -14.27 -1.48
C SER A 28 -6.26 -13.84 -2.84
N ILE A 29 -5.49 -13.18 -3.70
CA ILE A 29 -5.91 -12.75 -5.05
C ILE A 29 -6.38 -13.94 -5.89
N LYS A 30 -5.78 -15.12 -5.72
CA LYS A 30 -6.24 -16.32 -6.45
C LYS A 30 -7.69 -16.69 -6.08
N TYR A 31 -8.08 -16.50 -4.82
CA TYR A 31 -9.44 -16.77 -4.36
C TYR A 31 -10.44 -15.68 -4.79
N ILE A 32 -9.96 -14.44 -4.99
CA ILE A 32 -10.73 -13.41 -5.69
C ILE A 32 -11.03 -13.88 -7.11
N LEU A 33 -10.00 -14.36 -7.84
CA LEU A 33 -10.12 -14.87 -9.21
C LEU A 33 -11.09 -16.06 -9.32
N GLU A 34 -11.02 -17.00 -8.39
CA GLU A 34 -11.93 -18.14 -8.26
C GLU A 34 -13.35 -17.76 -7.81
N ARG A 35 -13.61 -16.49 -7.44
CA ARG A 35 -14.86 -16.05 -6.80
C ARG A 35 -15.22 -16.85 -5.55
N SER A 36 -14.22 -17.33 -4.81
CA SER A 36 -14.42 -18.08 -3.58
C SER A 36 -14.28 -17.17 -2.35
N PHE A 37 -15.40 -16.55 -1.94
CA PHE A 37 -15.41 -15.65 -0.79
C PHE A 37 -14.95 -16.35 0.50
N LYS A 38 -15.37 -17.61 0.71
CA LYS A 38 -14.98 -18.41 1.88
C LYS A 38 -13.46 -18.62 1.95
N LYS A 39 -12.83 -19.05 0.85
CA LYS A 39 -11.37 -19.24 0.83
C LYS A 39 -10.62 -17.91 0.98
N PHE A 40 -11.13 -16.86 0.34
CA PHE A 40 -10.59 -15.51 0.46
C PHE A 40 -10.60 -15.04 1.92
N ILE A 41 -11.76 -15.06 2.59
CA ILE A 41 -11.88 -14.53 3.95
C ILE A 41 -11.07 -15.35 4.95
N ILE A 42 -11.03 -16.69 4.83
CA ILE A 42 -10.19 -17.54 5.68
C ILE A 42 -8.72 -17.15 5.51
N THR A 43 -8.25 -16.94 4.29
CA THR A 43 -6.86 -16.56 4.01
C THR A 43 -6.53 -15.20 4.61
N ILE A 44 -7.44 -14.22 4.50
CA ILE A 44 -7.28 -12.90 5.10
C ILE A 44 -7.25 -12.98 6.64
N LEU A 45 -8.13 -13.77 7.24
CA LEU A 45 -8.17 -13.96 8.70
C LEU A 45 -6.91 -14.66 9.21
N LEU A 46 -6.40 -15.66 8.50
CA LEU A 46 -5.10 -16.28 8.83
C LEU A 46 -3.95 -15.27 8.74
N GLY A 47 -3.93 -14.42 7.71
CA GLY A 47 -2.96 -13.33 7.63
C GLY A 47 -3.10 -12.32 8.77
N ALA A 48 -4.32 -12.08 9.24
CA ALA A 48 -4.60 -11.12 10.31
C ALA A 48 -4.04 -11.57 11.67
N LEU A 49 -3.84 -12.88 11.87
CA LEU A 49 -3.13 -13.43 13.03
C LEU A 49 -1.68 -12.92 13.12
N PHE A 50 -1.06 -12.61 11.98
CA PHE A 50 0.29 -12.02 11.92
C PHE A 50 0.24 -10.50 12.00
N HIS A 51 -0.65 -9.87 11.23
CA HIS A 51 -0.81 -8.42 11.25
C HIS A 51 -2.21 -7.97 10.79
N VAL A 52 -2.90 -7.22 11.66
CA VAL A 52 -4.29 -6.77 11.44
C VAL A 52 -4.48 -5.90 10.19
N SER A 53 -3.43 -5.24 9.70
CA SER A 53 -3.50 -4.39 8.51
C SER A 53 -3.99 -5.13 7.27
N ILE A 54 -3.91 -6.45 7.22
CA ILE A 54 -4.35 -7.21 6.04
C ILE A 54 -5.87 -7.16 5.83
N LEU A 55 -6.65 -6.83 6.86
CA LEU A 55 -8.10 -6.69 6.77
C LEU A 55 -8.54 -5.63 5.74
N VAL A 56 -7.66 -4.67 5.39
CA VAL A 56 -7.92 -3.68 4.33
C VAL A 56 -8.10 -4.32 2.95
N PHE A 57 -7.73 -5.59 2.75
CA PHE A 57 -8.00 -6.32 1.52
C PHE A 57 -9.47 -6.73 1.38
N ILE A 58 -10.27 -6.76 2.45
CA ILE A 58 -11.65 -7.23 2.39
C ILE A 58 -12.50 -6.45 1.36
N PRO A 59 -12.49 -5.10 1.32
CA PRO A 59 -13.21 -4.34 0.31
C PRO A 59 -12.74 -4.62 -1.13
N LEU A 60 -11.49 -5.07 -1.32
CA LEU A 60 -10.98 -5.43 -2.64
C LEU A 60 -11.76 -6.59 -3.26
N TYR A 61 -12.28 -7.53 -2.45
CA TYR A 61 -13.10 -8.62 -2.98
C TYR A 61 -14.32 -8.09 -3.74
N VAL A 62 -14.99 -7.08 -3.18
CA VAL A 62 -16.18 -6.44 -3.78
C VAL A 62 -15.81 -5.56 -4.98
N LEU A 63 -14.69 -4.85 -4.91
CA LEU A 63 -14.22 -3.95 -5.97
C LEU A 63 -13.53 -4.67 -7.14
N SER A 64 -13.03 -5.89 -6.92
CA SER A 64 -12.12 -6.63 -7.80
C SER A 64 -12.38 -6.54 -9.32
N TYR A 65 -13.61 -6.78 -9.79
CA TYR A 65 -13.93 -6.80 -11.23
C TYR A 65 -14.69 -5.57 -11.71
N LYS A 66 -14.85 -4.55 -10.85
CA LYS A 66 -15.57 -3.34 -11.24
C LYS A 66 -14.70 -2.51 -12.17
N GLN A 67 -15.19 -2.22 -13.37
CA GLN A 67 -14.58 -1.24 -14.26
C GLN A 67 -14.96 0.18 -13.82
N LEU A 68 -14.22 0.71 -12.85
CA LEU A 68 -14.48 2.05 -12.32
C LEU A 68 -14.28 3.12 -13.42
N SER A 69 -15.16 4.11 -13.47
CA SER A 69 -15.03 5.23 -14.40
C SER A 69 -13.94 6.21 -13.92
N ARG A 70 -13.34 6.97 -14.84
CA ARG A 70 -12.35 8.01 -14.50
C ARG A 70 -12.93 9.00 -13.49
N LYS A 71 -14.16 9.45 -13.77
CA LYS A 71 -14.91 10.38 -12.92
C LYS A 71 -15.08 9.82 -11.51
N LEU A 72 -15.46 8.55 -11.35
CA LEU A 72 -15.59 7.93 -10.04
C LEU A 72 -14.25 7.89 -9.29
N ILE A 73 -13.19 7.42 -9.93
CA ILE A 73 -11.87 7.33 -9.30
C ILE A 73 -11.38 8.71 -8.85
N TYR A 74 -11.45 9.72 -9.72
CA TYR A 74 -10.93 11.05 -9.43
C TYR A 74 -11.78 11.81 -8.41
N ILE A 75 -13.12 11.76 -8.52
CA ILE A 75 -14.01 12.37 -7.53
C ILE A 75 -13.80 11.71 -6.17
N THR A 76 -13.82 10.37 -6.09
CA THR A 76 -13.62 9.69 -4.81
C THR A 76 -12.24 10.01 -4.21
N THR A 77 -11.17 10.00 -5.02
CA THR A 77 -9.83 10.38 -4.54
C THR A 77 -9.82 11.81 -4.00
N PHE A 78 -10.34 12.76 -4.77
CA PHE A 78 -10.40 14.17 -4.36
C PHE A 78 -11.25 14.36 -3.09
N SER A 79 -12.44 13.78 -3.04
CA SER A 79 -13.30 13.81 -1.86
C SER A 79 -12.61 13.24 -0.64
N THR A 80 -11.91 12.11 -0.75
CA THR A 80 -11.19 11.52 0.39
C THR A 80 -10.03 12.40 0.87
N LEU A 81 -9.37 13.14 -0.02
CA LEU A 81 -8.32 14.08 0.36
C LEU A 81 -8.91 15.31 1.06
N VAL A 82 -9.99 15.88 0.53
CA VAL A 82 -10.71 17.00 1.16
C VAL A 82 -11.18 16.58 2.55
N ILE A 83 -11.80 15.41 2.67
CA ILE A 83 -12.20 14.82 3.95
C ILE A 83 -10.99 14.68 4.88
N SER A 84 -9.85 14.18 4.40
CA SER A 84 -8.64 14.03 5.24
C SER A 84 -8.08 15.36 5.76
N ILE A 85 -8.19 16.43 4.96
CA ILE A 85 -7.74 17.78 5.34
C ILE A 85 -8.74 18.40 6.32
N LEU A 86 -10.04 18.27 6.06
CA LEU A 86 -11.10 18.86 6.86
C LEU A 86 -11.32 18.16 8.20
N MET A 87 -11.11 16.83 8.27
CA MET A 87 -11.28 16.03 9.49
C MET A 87 -10.03 15.99 10.37
N CYS A 88 -9.01 16.82 10.08
CA CYS A 88 -7.72 16.83 10.77
C CYS A 88 -7.88 16.83 12.31
N GLY A 89 -7.37 15.77 12.95
CA GLY A 89 -7.26 15.63 14.40
C GLY A 89 -8.56 15.25 15.12
N ASP A 90 -9.57 16.12 15.08
CA ASP A 90 -10.68 16.09 16.05
C ASP A 90 -11.61 14.89 15.90
N LEU A 91 -11.93 14.49 14.67
CA LEU A 91 -12.84 13.36 14.43
C LEU A 91 -12.15 12.02 14.72
N LEU A 92 -10.86 11.89 14.42
CA LEU A 92 -10.10 10.69 14.76
C LEU A 92 -9.89 10.58 16.27
N VAL A 93 -9.60 11.68 16.98
CA VAL A 93 -9.55 11.70 18.45
C VAL A 93 -10.90 11.31 19.04
N LYS A 94 -12.02 11.81 18.49
CA LYS A 94 -13.38 11.40 18.89
C LYS A 94 -13.63 9.91 18.66
N ILE A 95 -13.22 9.35 17.52
CA ILE A 95 -13.36 7.91 17.23
C ILE A 95 -12.47 7.07 18.16
N ILE A 96 -11.21 7.48 18.39
CA ILE A 96 -10.30 6.84 19.35
C ILE A 96 -10.91 6.84 20.76
N ASN A 97 -11.63 7.90 21.12
CA ASN A 97 -12.31 7.99 22.41
C ASN A 97 -13.52 7.07 22.56
N LEU A 98 -14.10 6.58 21.46
CA LEU A 98 -15.15 5.54 21.46
C LEU A 98 -14.57 4.13 21.62
N VAL A 99 -13.27 3.94 21.39
CA VAL A 99 -12.60 2.66 21.63
C VAL A 99 -12.48 2.46 23.15
N PRO A 100 -12.90 1.31 23.71
CA PRO A 100 -12.76 1.02 25.13
C PRO A 100 -11.32 1.24 25.61
N ALA A 101 -11.17 1.76 26.83
CA ALA A 101 -9.87 1.96 27.44
C ALA A 101 -9.08 0.64 27.47
N GLY A 102 -7.85 0.67 26.99
CA GLY A 102 -6.98 -0.51 26.86
C GLY A 102 -5.84 -0.26 25.89
N MET A 103 -5.00 -1.29 25.71
CA MET A 103 -3.74 -1.24 24.94
C MET A 103 -3.91 -0.70 23.51
N ILE A 104 -5.08 -0.89 22.89
CA ILE A 104 -5.39 -0.37 21.55
C ILE A 104 -5.50 1.17 21.57
N LYS A 105 -6.22 1.73 22.53
CA LYS A 105 -6.43 3.19 22.64
C LYS A 105 -5.12 3.93 22.93
N GLU A 106 -4.32 3.43 23.87
CA GLU A 106 -3.02 4.02 24.21
C GLU A 106 -2.06 4.02 23.02
N LYS A 107 -2.02 2.93 22.27
CA LYS A 107 -1.18 2.81 21.07
C LYS A 107 -1.63 3.77 19.95
N LEU A 108 -2.94 3.96 19.78
CA LEU A 108 -3.49 4.93 18.82
C LEU A 108 -3.11 6.37 19.19
N LEU A 109 -3.23 6.75 20.47
CA LEU A 109 -2.85 8.08 20.97
C LEU A 109 -1.34 8.33 20.83
N PHE A 110 -0.52 7.32 21.16
CA PHE A 110 0.93 7.39 20.96
C PHE A 110 1.30 7.63 19.49
N TYR A 111 0.64 6.92 18.56
CA TYR A 111 0.89 7.12 17.13
C TYR A 111 0.39 8.46 16.59
N ALA A 112 -0.71 8.99 17.13
CA ALA A 112 -1.17 10.34 16.79
C ALA A 112 -0.18 11.41 17.27
N ALA A 113 0.41 11.25 18.46
CA ALA A 113 1.42 12.18 18.99
C ALA A 113 2.74 12.18 18.19
N LEU A 114 3.05 11.08 17.49
CA LEU A 114 4.24 10.96 16.63
C LEU A 114 4.04 11.50 15.21
N TYR A 115 2.91 12.15 14.91
CA TYR A 115 2.65 12.69 13.58
C TYR A 115 3.64 13.83 13.24
N THR A 116 4.44 13.64 12.19
CA THR A 116 5.44 14.63 11.74
C THR A 116 5.11 15.26 10.39
N GLY A 117 3.94 14.95 9.81
CA GLY A 117 3.50 15.51 8.52
C GLY A 117 4.23 14.94 7.30
N GLY A 118 5.00 13.86 7.46
CA GLY A 118 5.75 13.22 6.37
C GLY A 118 4.88 12.50 5.33
N GLY A 119 3.59 12.26 5.62
CA GLY A 119 2.65 11.57 4.73
C GLY A 119 2.36 12.28 3.40
N THR A 120 2.51 13.61 3.33
CA THR A 120 2.08 14.43 2.19
C THR A 120 2.84 14.13 0.89
N ILE A 121 4.16 13.95 0.96
CA ILE A 121 4.95 13.62 -0.24
C ILE A 121 4.59 12.22 -0.75
N SER A 122 4.34 11.27 0.16
CA SER A 122 3.98 9.89 -0.18
C SER A 122 2.61 9.84 -0.85
N ILE A 123 1.61 10.58 -0.36
CA ILE A 123 0.27 10.59 -0.96
C ILE A 123 0.27 11.24 -2.34
N ILE A 124 1.00 12.35 -2.53
CA ILE A 124 1.15 13.01 -3.84
C ILE A 124 1.75 12.05 -4.86
N LYS A 125 2.86 11.37 -4.51
CA LYS A 125 3.49 10.37 -5.38
C LYS A 125 2.51 9.28 -5.79
N ARG A 126 1.71 8.77 -4.84
CA ARG A 126 0.73 7.72 -5.13
C ARG A 126 -0.39 8.18 -6.06
N ILE A 127 -0.87 9.41 -5.89
CA ILE A 127 -1.90 10.02 -6.76
C ILE A 127 -1.36 10.24 -8.17
N LEU A 128 -0.11 10.71 -8.33
CA LEU A 128 0.51 10.86 -9.64
C LEU A 128 0.56 9.51 -10.39
N PHE A 129 0.97 8.44 -9.69
CA PHE A 129 0.93 7.09 -10.26
C PHE A 129 -0.49 6.59 -10.52
N LEU A 130 -1.47 6.91 -9.67
CA LEU A 130 -2.87 6.55 -9.91
C LEU A 130 -3.37 7.16 -11.21
N VAL A 131 -3.18 8.46 -11.41
CA VAL A 131 -3.58 9.16 -12.64
C VAL A 131 -2.89 8.52 -13.84
N PHE A 132 -1.58 8.29 -13.75
CA PHE A 132 -0.83 7.61 -14.81
C PHE A 132 -1.39 6.21 -15.13
N PHE A 133 -1.65 5.38 -14.12
CA PHE A 133 -2.17 4.03 -14.30
C PHE A 133 -3.58 4.04 -14.89
N VAL A 134 -4.48 4.88 -14.38
CA VAL A 134 -5.87 5.00 -14.87
C VAL A 134 -5.90 5.45 -16.31
N GLU A 135 -5.15 6.51 -16.66
CA GLU A 135 -5.11 7.02 -18.04
C GLU A 135 -4.51 5.99 -18.99
N PHE A 136 -3.45 5.29 -18.58
CA PHE A 136 -2.85 4.23 -19.39
C PHE A 136 -3.83 3.07 -19.63
N TYR A 137 -4.47 2.57 -18.57
CA TYR A 137 -5.43 1.46 -18.65
C TYR A 137 -6.62 1.83 -19.54
N LYS A 138 -7.17 3.05 -19.40
CA LYS A 138 -8.29 3.51 -20.22
C LYS A 138 -7.89 3.73 -21.68
N ARG A 139 -6.70 4.27 -21.95
CA ARG A 139 -6.21 4.48 -23.33
C ARG A 139 -5.91 3.16 -24.04
N LYS A 140 -5.38 2.17 -23.32
CA LYS A 140 -5.03 0.85 -23.86
C LYS A 140 -6.15 -0.19 -23.73
N GLN A 141 -7.30 0.19 -23.18
CA GLN A 141 -8.46 -0.68 -22.97
C GLN A 141 -8.08 -1.97 -22.21
N ILE A 142 -7.25 -1.82 -21.17
CA ILE A 142 -6.82 -2.94 -20.32
C ILE A 142 -7.91 -3.18 -19.28
N ASP A 143 -8.66 -4.27 -19.44
CA ASP A 143 -9.82 -4.58 -18.60
C ASP A 143 -9.91 -6.06 -18.17
N ASP A 144 -8.82 -6.82 -18.32
CA ASP A 144 -8.78 -8.19 -17.82
C ASP A 144 -8.91 -8.23 -16.29
N LYS A 145 -9.50 -9.33 -15.78
CA LYS A 145 -9.83 -9.48 -14.36
C LYS A 145 -8.64 -9.24 -13.43
N LYS A 146 -7.43 -9.69 -13.79
CA LYS A 146 -6.25 -9.54 -12.94
C LYS A 146 -5.83 -8.07 -12.89
N SER A 147 -5.76 -7.42 -14.04
CA SER A 147 -5.43 -6.01 -14.15
C SER A 147 -6.44 -5.11 -13.43
N LEU A 148 -7.74 -5.42 -13.48
CA LEU A 148 -8.75 -4.71 -12.70
C LEU A 148 -8.55 -4.86 -11.19
N ILE A 149 -8.24 -6.07 -10.70
CA ILE A 149 -7.91 -6.27 -9.28
C ILE A 149 -6.73 -5.40 -8.87
N PHE A 150 -5.67 -5.38 -9.67
CA PHE A 150 -4.46 -4.61 -9.34
C PHE A 150 -4.74 -3.12 -9.30
N LEU A 151 -5.42 -2.57 -10.31
CA LEU A 151 -5.76 -1.14 -10.36
C LEU A 151 -6.70 -0.75 -9.22
N ASN A 152 -7.75 -1.54 -8.98
CA ASN A 152 -8.74 -1.25 -7.94
C ASN A 152 -8.14 -1.38 -6.54
N GLY A 153 -7.23 -2.33 -6.32
CA GLY A 153 -6.51 -2.45 -5.06
C GLY A 153 -5.52 -1.30 -4.85
N TYR A 154 -4.79 -0.89 -5.88
CA TYR A 154 -3.93 0.29 -5.80
C TYR A 154 -4.73 1.57 -5.50
N PHE A 155 -5.88 1.76 -6.16
CA PHE A 155 -6.82 2.84 -5.87
C PHE A 155 -7.31 2.79 -4.41
N LEU A 156 -7.73 1.62 -3.92
CA LEU A 156 -8.14 1.43 -2.54
C LEU A 156 -7.02 1.77 -1.54
N SER A 157 -5.75 1.50 -1.88
CA SER A 157 -4.61 1.88 -1.04
C SER A 157 -4.52 3.39 -0.78
N ILE A 158 -4.91 4.22 -1.76
CA ILE A 158 -4.91 5.67 -1.65
C ILE A 158 -6.06 6.14 -0.77
N ILE A 159 -7.25 5.54 -0.94
CA ILE A 159 -8.40 5.82 -0.06
C ILE A 159 -8.04 5.51 1.39
N VAL A 160 -7.48 4.32 1.66
CA VAL A 160 -7.08 3.92 3.01
C VAL A 160 -6.03 4.87 3.56
N MET A 161 -5.00 5.21 2.77
CA MET A 161 -3.97 6.14 3.21
C MET A 161 -4.53 7.54 3.53
N ALA A 162 -5.45 8.07 2.71
CA ALA A 162 -6.08 9.36 2.92
C ALA A 162 -6.98 9.38 4.16
N LEU A 163 -7.83 8.38 4.33
CA LEU A 163 -8.75 8.30 5.48
C LEU A 163 -8.03 8.19 6.83
N PHE A 164 -6.83 7.61 6.85
CA PHE A 164 -6.02 7.45 8.05
C PHE A 164 -4.78 8.35 8.04
N SER A 165 -4.77 9.43 7.25
CA SER A 165 -3.60 10.30 7.12
C SER A 165 -3.24 11.03 8.42
N SER A 166 -4.20 11.27 9.32
CA SER A 166 -3.93 11.89 10.62
C SER A 166 -3.20 10.96 11.59
N ILE A 167 -3.00 9.69 11.24
CA ILE A 167 -2.14 8.75 11.96
C ILE A 167 -1.22 8.09 10.93
N ASP A 168 -0.11 8.78 10.60
CA ASP A 168 0.85 8.40 9.55
C ASP A 168 1.24 6.92 9.60
N ILE A 169 1.43 6.38 10.81
CA ILE A 169 1.79 4.96 11.01
C ILE A 169 0.67 4.04 10.53
N ILE A 170 -0.60 4.36 10.78
CA ILE A 170 -1.75 3.55 10.39
C ILE A 170 -2.09 3.75 8.92
N GLY A 171 -2.14 4.98 8.42
CA GLY A 171 -2.38 5.24 7.00
C GLY A 171 -1.28 4.66 6.12
N GLY A 172 -0.02 4.85 6.51
CA GLY A 172 1.15 4.32 5.81
C GLY A 172 1.22 2.79 5.86
N ARG A 173 1.26 2.19 7.06
CA ARG A 173 1.39 0.72 7.22
C ARG A 173 0.11 -0.01 6.85
N GLY A 174 -1.05 0.57 7.11
CA GLY A 174 -2.36 0.01 6.78
C GLY A 174 -2.58 -0.13 5.28
N SER A 175 -2.15 0.85 4.48
CA SER A 175 -2.34 0.83 3.03
C SER A 175 -1.30 0.01 2.25
N ILE A 176 -0.17 -0.37 2.87
CA ILE A 176 1.02 -0.83 2.15
C ILE A 176 0.80 -2.12 1.33
N GLY A 177 0.02 -3.07 1.86
CA GLY A 177 -0.22 -4.34 1.16
C GLY A 177 -0.98 -4.13 -0.15
N LEU A 178 -1.99 -3.26 -0.15
CA LEU A 178 -2.73 -2.87 -1.35
C LEU A 178 -1.88 -2.02 -2.29
N TYR A 179 -1.06 -1.13 -1.74
CA TYR A 179 -0.13 -0.31 -2.51
C TYR A 179 0.85 -1.17 -3.33
N PHE A 180 1.30 -2.31 -2.79
CA PHE A 180 2.21 -3.23 -3.50
C PHE A 180 1.62 -3.90 -4.74
N LEU A 181 0.32 -3.82 -4.98
CA LEU A 181 -0.26 -4.31 -6.23
C LEU A 181 0.29 -3.56 -7.47
N GLN A 182 0.88 -2.37 -7.29
CA GLN A 182 1.61 -1.68 -8.36
C GLN A 182 2.75 -2.51 -8.97
N ILE A 183 3.32 -3.46 -8.21
CA ILE A 183 4.36 -4.38 -8.71
C ILE A 183 3.85 -5.20 -9.89
N PHE A 184 2.55 -5.48 -9.96
CA PHE A 184 1.92 -6.15 -11.10
C PHE A 184 1.43 -5.17 -12.17
N ILE A 185 1.05 -3.94 -11.78
CA ILE A 185 0.62 -2.90 -12.73
C ILE A 185 1.76 -2.53 -13.68
N PHE A 186 2.98 -2.32 -13.17
CA PHE A 186 4.13 -1.91 -14.00
C PHE A 186 4.45 -2.91 -15.13
N PRO A 187 4.58 -4.24 -14.88
CA PRO A 187 4.71 -5.25 -15.92
C PRO A 187 3.56 -5.24 -16.93
N THR A 188 2.30 -5.09 -16.47
CA THR A 188 1.14 -4.99 -17.37
C THR A 188 1.29 -3.79 -18.31
N ILE A 189 1.70 -2.64 -17.79
CA ILE A 189 1.95 -1.43 -18.60
C ILE A 189 3.08 -1.69 -19.59
N MET A 190 4.22 -2.22 -19.12
CA MET A 190 5.38 -2.54 -19.97
C MET A 190 5.04 -3.45 -21.14
N LYS A 191 4.20 -4.47 -20.92
CA LYS A 191 3.74 -5.39 -21.97
C LYS A 191 2.92 -4.69 -23.06
N ASN A 192 2.17 -3.63 -22.71
CA ASN A 192 1.25 -2.91 -23.60
C ASN A 192 1.83 -1.63 -24.21
N ILE A 193 3.11 -1.33 -23.94
CA ILE A 193 3.85 -0.23 -24.58
C ILE A 193 4.49 -0.74 -25.86
N ASN A 194 4.21 -0.08 -26.99
CA ASN A 194 4.84 -0.42 -28.27
C ASN A 194 6.20 0.28 -28.46
N THR A 195 6.36 1.48 -27.91
CA THR A 195 7.54 2.33 -28.13
C THR A 195 8.68 1.97 -27.19
N LYS A 196 9.85 1.59 -27.74
CA LYS A 196 11.05 1.21 -26.97
C LYS A 196 11.50 2.31 -26.00
N ILE A 197 11.50 3.56 -26.44
CA ILE A 197 11.93 4.69 -25.60
C ILE A 197 11.06 4.85 -24.34
N PHE A 198 9.75 4.67 -24.48
CA PHE A 198 8.84 4.80 -23.33
C PHE A 198 9.03 3.65 -22.33
N ARG A 199 9.36 2.43 -22.81
CA ARG A 199 9.74 1.32 -21.90
C ARG A 199 11.03 1.62 -21.14
N VAL A 200 12.03 2.19 -21.81
CA VAL A 200 13.32 2.56 -21.18
C VAL A 200 13.12 3.67 -20.15
N ILE A 201 12.33 4.70 -20.47
CA ILE A 201 11.99 5.77 -19.53
C ILE A 201 11.29 5.19 -18.30
N LEU A 202 10.28 4.35 -18.49
CA LEU A 202 9.55 3.73 -17.37
C LEU A 202 10.49 2.88 -16.50
N LEU A 203 11.37 2.08 -17.11
CA LEU A 203 12.39 1.31 -16.39
C LEU A 203 13.34 2.22 -15.60
N GLY A 204 13.80 3.32 -16.20
CA GLY A 204 14.63 4.32 -15.52
C GLY A 204 13.95 4.91 -14.29
N VAL A 205 12.69 5.31 -14.42
CA VAL A 205 11.88 5.79 -13.28
C VAL A 205 11.78 4.74 -12.18
N LEU A 206 11.52 3.48 -12.53
CA LEU A 206 11.42 2.38 -11.55
C LEU A 206 12.75 2.09 -10.84
N ILE A 207 13.88 2.18 -11.55
CA ILE A 207 15.22 2.02 -10.96
C ILE A 207 15.50 3.17 -10.00
N LEU A 208 15.26 4.42 -10.41
CA LEU A 208 15.44 5.60 -9.57
C LEU A 208 14.58 5.55 -8.31
N MET A 209 13.32 5.13 -8.43
CA MET A 209 12.44 4.91 -7.28
C MET A 209 12.97 3.81 -6.35
N SER A 210 13.48 2.72 -6.92
CA SER A 210 14.05 1.61 -6.14
C SER A 210 15.28 2.07 -5.36
N ILE A 211 16.16 2.87 -5.98
CA ILE A 211 17.34 3.46 -5.35
C ILE A 211 16.94 4.44 -4.24
N TYR A 212 16.00 5.35 -4.51
CA TYR A 212 15.49 6.28 -3.51
C TYR A 212 14.91 5.55 -2.29
N THR A 213 14.15 4.48 -2.52
CA THR A 213 13.58 3.66 -1.45
C THR A 213 14.67 2.93 -0.66
N MET A 214 15.67 2.34 -1.32
CA MET A 214 16.82 1.71 -0.63
C MET A 214 17.61 2.72 0.20
N LYS A 215 17.90 3.90 -0.35
CA LYS A 215 18.63 4.96 0.36
C LYS A 215 17.91 5.35 1.65
N GLY A 216 16.58 5.48 1.60
CA GLY A 216 15.78 5.75 2.80
C GLY A 216 15.91 4.67 3.88
N ILE A 217 15.99 3.39 3.50
CA ILE A 217 16.12 2.27 4.44
C ILE A 217 17.52 2.19 5.06
N ILE A 218 18.55 2.45 4.25
CA ILE A 218 19.97 2.29 4.63
C ILE A 218 20.45 3.51 5.43
N ASP A 219 20.18 4.72 4.93
CA ASP A 219 20.80 5.95 5.47
C ASP A 219 19.96 6.59 6.59
N TYR A 220 18.64 6.37 6.61
CA TYR A 220 17.73 7.03 7.53
C TYR A 220 16.92 6.01 8.34
N GLY A 221 17.47 5.58 9.47
CA GLY A 221 16.64 5.08 10.57
C GLY A 221 15.74 6.22 11.06
N GLY A 222 14.43 6.11 10.85
CA GLY A 222 13.48 7.09 11.35
C GLY A 222 13.15 6.89 12.84
N ILE A 223 12.41 7.82 13.43
CA ILE A 223 11.90 7.75 14.82
C ILE A 223 11.14 6.43 15.11
N SER A 224 10.62 5.77 14.07
CA SER A 224 9.83 4.54 14.18
C SER A 224 10.54 3.25 13.74
N ASN A 225 11.70 3.33 13.07
CA ASN A 225 12.47 2.17 12.61
C ASN A 225 13.97 2.50 12.66
N GLN A 226 14.76 1.65 13.32
CA GLN A 226 16.21 1.74 13.29
C GLN A 226 16.74 1.61 11.84
N PRO A 227 17.93 2.16 11.52
CA PRO A 227 18.56 1.93 10.23
C PRO A 227 18.71 0.42 9.98
N TYR A 228 18.72 -0.01 8.73
CA TYR A 228 18.93 -1.42 8.43
C TYR A 228 20.29 -1.89 8.97
N ILE A 229 20.27 -2.76 9.99
CA ILE A 229 21.44 -3.43 10.51
C ILE A 229 21.45 -4.84 9.89
N PRO A 230 22.45 -5.21 9.07
CA PRO A 230 22.55 -6.54 8.51
C PRO A 230 22.57 -7.59 9.63
N TYR A 231 21.76 -8.65 9.49
CA TYR A 231 21.81 -9.79 10.41
C TYR A 231 23.23 -10.39 10.41
N ARG A 232 23.93 -10.31 11.55
CA ARG A 232 25.19 -11.02 11.74
C ARG A 232 24.88 -12.47 12.10
N SER A 233 25.31 -13.40 11.27
CA SER A 233 25.28 -14.82 11.63
C SER A 233 26.44 -15.11 12.58
N ILE A 234 26.34 -16.18 13.39
CA ILE A 234 27.46 -16.63 14.24
C ILE A 234 28.72 -16.95 13.39
N LEU A 235 28.52 -17.28 12.11
CA LEU A 235 29.59 -17.53 11.14
C LEU A 235 30.25 -16.24 10.61
N SER A 236 29.69 -15.05 10.88
CA SER A 236 30.28 -13.76 10.47
C SER A 236 31.23 -13.16 11.51
N VAL A 237 31.51 -13.91 12.58
CA VAL A 237 32.42 -13.54 13.68
C VAL A 237 33.71 -14.38 13.64
N PHE A 238 33.82 -15.34 12.71
CA PHE A 238 35.03 -16.10 12.39
C PHE A 238 35.54 -15.71 11.01
#